data_AF-A0A0R1JI28-F1
#
_entry.id   AF-A0A0R1JI28-F1
#
_cell.length_a   1.000
_cell.length_b   1.000
_cell.length_c   1.000
_cell.angle_alpha   90.00
_cell.angle_beta   90.00
_cell.angle_gamma   90.00
#
_symmetry.space_group_name_H-M   'P 1'
#
loop_
_entity.id
_entity.type
_entity.pdbx_description
1 polymer ?
#
loop_
_entity_poly.entity_id
_entity_poly.type
_entity_poly.pdbx_seq_one_letter_code
_entity_poly.pdbx_strand_id
1 'polypeptide(L)' 'MIVFENVHALRQAIDLGLKVKEVQFPYPASRYLLKRLDDYFSPTEVQDIRAIQKKKVKLYFQTAPYDTKEYSVFK' A
#
# COMPACT_ATOMS: atom_id res chain seq x y z
N MET A 1 13.29 9.52 2.14
CA MET A 1 12.04 8.79 2.41
C MET A 1 10.89 9.75 2.11
N ILE A 2 9.94 9.38 1.26
CA ILE A 2 8.75 10.20 0.99
C ILE A 2 7.60 9.56 1.77
N VAL A 3 6.84 10.38 2.49
CA VAL A 3 5.68 9.92 3.27
C VAL A 3 4.45 10.57 2.63
N PHE A 4 3.44 9.74 2.34
CA PHE A 4 2.15 10.20 1.85
C PHE A 4 1.13 10.06 2.98
N GLU A 5 0.24 11.03 3.11
CA GLU A 5 -0.84 11.01 4.11
C GLU A 5 -1.83 9.86 3.89
N ASN A 6 -2.10 9.51 2.64
CA ASN A 6 -3.06 8.48 2.25
C ASN A 6 -2.69 7.89 0.89
N VAL A 7 -3.34 6.77 0.54
CA VAL A 7 -3.10 6.07 -0.73
C VAL A 7 -3.56 6.87 -1.95
N HIS A 8 -4.54 7.75 -1.77
CA HIS A 8 -5.06 8.58 -2.84
C HIS A 8 -4.01 9.57 -3.35
N ALA A 9 -3.35 10.29 -2.43
CA ALA A 9 -2.25 11.21 -2.74
C ALA A 9 -1.07 10.48 -3.41
N LEU A 10 -0.75 9.28 -2.93
CA LEU A 10 0.26 8.42 -3.57
C LEU A 10 -0.13 8.06 -5.01
N ARG A 11 -1.37 7.64 -5.25
CA ARG A 11 -1.86 7.31 -6.60
C ARG A 11 -1.72 8.51 -7.53
N GLN A 12 -2.18 9.70 -7.09
CA GLN A 12 -2.09 10.93 -7.86
C GLN A 12 -0.63 11.28 -8.20
N ALA A 13 0.29 11.16 -7.25
CA ALA A 13 1.71 11.42 -7.50
C ALA A 13 2.27 10.46 -8.57
N ILE A 14 1.91 9.18 -8.52
CA ILE A 14 2.33 8.20 -9.54
C ILE A 14 1.66 8.47 -10.90
N ASP A 15 0.40 8.94 -10.92
CA ASP A 15 -0.28 9.43 -12.14
C ASP A 15 0.46 10.60 -12.78
N LEU A 16 0.99 11.52 -11.96
CA LEU A 16 1.77 12.67 -12.41
C LEU A 16 3.23 12.34 -12.76
N GLY A 17 3.62 11.06 -12.72
CA GLY A 17 4.92 10.58 -13.20
C GLY A 17 5.95 10.27 -12.11
N LEU A 18 5.57 10.29 -10.82
CA LEU A 18 6.44 9.80 -9.76
C LEU A 18 6.77 8.32 -9.98
N LYS A 19 8.07 8.02 -10.12
CA LYS A 19 8.56 6.64 -10.30
C LYS A 19 8.99 6.06 -8.95
N VAL A 20 8.23 5.08 -8.46
CA VAL A 20 8.55 4.32 -7.25
C VAL A 20 8.49 2.82 -7.55
N LYS A 21 9.42 2.05 -6.98
CA LYS A 21 9.44 0.59 -7.15
C LYS A 21 8.58 -0.11 -6.11
N GLU A 22 8.65 0.36 -4.87
CA GLU A 22 7.94 -0.23 -3.75
C GLU A 22 7.41 0.85 -2.80
N VAL A 23 6.31 0.55 -2.13
CA VAL A 23 5.66 1.41 -1.13
C VAL A 23 5.36 0.59 0.11
N GLN A 24 5.75 1.14 1.25
CA GLN A 24 5.46 0.58 2.56
C GLN A 24 4.13 1.08 3.09
N PHE A 25 3.34 0.17 3.65
CA PHE A 25 2.21 0.47 4.51
C PHE A 25 2.53 0.05 5.96
N PRO A 26 2.14 0.86 6.97
CA PRO A 26 2.20 0.42 8.35
C PRO A 26 1.18 -0.70 8.59
N TYR A 27 1.49 -1.62 9.50
CA TYR A 27 0.52 -2.63 9.91
C TYR A 27 -0.67 -1.95 10.63
N PRO A 28 -1.91 -2.35 10.33
CA PRO A 28 -3.07 -2.08 11.17
C PRO A 28 -2.79 -2.49 12.63
N ALA A 29 -3.39 -1.75 13.57
CA ALA A 29 -3.30 -2.08 14.99
C ALA A 29 -3.77 -3.51 15.32
N SER A 30 -4.71 -4.05 14.52
CA SER A 30 -5.14 -5.45 14.61
C SER A 30 -4.63 -6.27 13.42
N ARG A 31 -3.58 -7.05 13.65
CA ARG A 31 -3.04 -7.99 12.65
C ARG A 31 -4.01 -9.13 12.30
N TYR A 32 -4.94 -9.46 13.19
CA TYR A 32 -5.92 -10.54 13.00
C TYR A 32 -6.90 -10.29 11.84
N LEU A 33 -7.05 -9.03 11.41
CA LEU A 33 -7.96 -8.63 10.34
C LEU A 33 -7.31 -8.63 8.94
N LEU A 34 -6.00 -8.87 8.82
CA LEU A 34 -5.27 -8.74 7.54
C LEU A 34 -5.31 -10.00 6.68
N LYS A 35 -6.51 -10.47 6.32
CA LYS A 35 -6.63 -11.56 5.33
C LYS A 35 -6.88 -11.02 3.92
N ARG A 36 -7.58 -9.90 3.80
CA ARG A 36 -7.96 -9.27 2.53
C ARG A 36 -7.82 -7.76 2.62
N LEU A 37 -7.66 -7.09 1.48
CA LEU A 37 -7.61 -5.63 1.43
C LEU A 37 -8.90 -5.00 1.98
N ASP A 38 -10.05 -5.60 1.67
CA ASP A 38 -11.38 -5.09 2.03
C ASP A 38 -11.65 -5.16 3.55
N ASP A 39 -10.83 -5.91 4.31
CA ASP A 39 -10.95 -6.01 5.77
C ASP A 39 -10.39 -4.76 6.48
N TYR A 40 -9.56 -3.96 5.79
CA TYR A 40 -8.87 -2.81 6.36
C TYR A 40 -9.05 -1.52 5.56
N PHE A 41 -9.09 -1.61 4.23
CA PHE A 41 -9.21 -0.46 3.34
C PHE A 41 -10.65 -0.25 2.91
N SER A 42 -11.05 1.01 2.82
CA SER A 42 -12.33 1.37 2.21
C SER A 42 -12.36 0.98 0.71
N PRO A 43 -13.54 0.79 0.11
CA PRO A 43 -13.65 0.45 -1.31
C PRO A 43 -12.92 1.42 -2.24
N THR A 44 -12.89 2.71 -1.90
CA THR A 44 -12.16 3.74 -2.67
C THR A 44 -10.66 3.55 -2.56
N GLU A 45 -10.14 3.26 -1.37
CA GLU A 45 -8.72 2.98 -1.18
C GLU A 45 -8.29 1.69 -1.87
N VAL A 46 -9.14 0.66 -1.85
CA VAL A 46 -8.90 -0.58 -2.60
C VAL A 46 -8.77 -0.29 -4.10
N GLN A 47 -9.62 0.57 -4.66
CA GLN A 47 -9.50 0.98 -6.08
C GLN A 47 -8.18 1.68 -6.36
N ASP A 48 -7.75 2.59 -5.48
CA ASP A 48 -6.48 3.30 -5.59
C ASP A 48 -5.28 2.33 -5.51
N ILE A 49 -5.32 1.38 -4.56
CA ILE A 49 -4.34 0.30 -4.41
C ILE A 49 -4.23 -0.52 -5.70
N ARG A 50 -5.36 -0.95 -6.26
CA ARG A 50 -5.39 -1.73 -7.51
C ARG A 50 -4.88 -0.90 -8.70
N ALA A 51 -5.17 0.41 -8.75
CA ALA A 51 -4.65 1.30 -9.78
C ALA A 51 -3.12 1.44 -9.70
N ILE A 52 -2.56 1.55 -8.49
CA ILE A 52 -1.11 1.59 -8.26
C ILE A 52 -0.45 0.27 -8.68
N GLN A 53 -1.05 -0.87 -8.35
CA GLN A 53 -0.53 -2.19 -8.72
C GLN A 53 -0.45 -2.39 -10.25
N LYS A 54 -1.43 -1.89 -11.01
CA LYS A 54 -1.42 -1.91 -12.48
C LYS A 54 -0.19 -1.22 -13.07
N LYS A 55 0.41 -0.28 -12.33
CA LYS A 55 1.65 0.41 -12.71
C LYS A 55 2.93 -0.30 -12.26
N LYS A 56 2.81 -1.56 -11.83
CA LYS A 56 3.92 -2.43 -11.40
C LYS A 56 4.66 -1.91 -10.16
N VAL A 57 3.99 -1.10 -9.34
CA VAL A 57 4.50 -0.69 -8.02
C VAL A 57 4.14 -1.78 -7.00
N LYS A 58 5.13 -2.27 -6.26
CA LYS A 58 4.91 -3.29 -5.22
C LYS A 58 4.49 -2.63 -3.91
N LEU A 59 3.46 -3.17 -3.28
CA LEU A 59 2.96 -2.69 -1.99
C LEU A 59 3.21 -3.77 -0.94
N TYR A 60 3.63 -3.37 0.26
CA TYR A 60 3.91 -4.31 1.34
C TYR A 60 3.62 -3.69 2.71
N PHE A 61 3.32 -4.54 3.68
CA PHE A 61 3.27 -4.16 5.09
C PHE A 61 4.65 -4.33 5.74
N GLN A 62 5.03 -3.36 6.58
CA GLN A 62 6.22 -3.42 7.43
C GLN A 62 6.05 -2.45 8.62
N THR A 63 6.34 -2.90 9.84
CA THR A 63 6.21 -2.05 11.04
C THR A 63 7.50 -1.27 11.31
N ALA A 64 8.63 -1.96 11.46
CA ALA A 64 9.94 -1.37 11.69
C ALA A 64 10.90 -1.64 10.53
N PRO A 65 11.95 -0.82 10.36
CA PRO A 65 13.04 -1.15 9.43
C PRO A 65 13.59 -2.55 9.70
N TYR A 66 13.94 -3.27 8.64
CA TYR A 66 14.47 -4.66 8.67
C TYR A 66 13.48 -5.76 9.07
N ASP A 67 12.24 -5.44 9.45
CA ASP A 67 11.18 -6.45 9.57
C ASP A 67 10.93 -7.12 8.21
N THR A 68 10.37 -8.34 8.24
CA THR A 68 9.92 -9.02 7.02
C THR A 68 8.88 -8.18 6.28
N LYS A 69 9.10 -7.95 4.98
CA LYS A 69 8.12 -7.30 4.11
C LYS A 69 7.02 -8.29 3.73
N GLU A 70 5.78 -7.96 4.05
CA GLU A 70 4.62 -8.79 3.72
C GLU A 70 3.89 -8.29 2.48
N TYR A 71 3.98 -9.06 1.39
CA TYR A 71 3.33 -8.75 0.10
C TYR A 71 2.03 -9.54 -0.14
N SER A 72 1.77 -10.58 0.65
CA SER A 72 0.67 -11.55 0.46
C SER A 72 -0.70 -10.87 0.37
N VAL A 73 -0.95 -9.90 1.25
CA VAL A 73 -2.24 -9.17 1.32
C VAL A 73 -2.51 -8.35 0.06
N PHE A 74 -1.45 -7.92 -0.63
CA PHE A 74 -1.52 -7.11 -1.84
C PHE A 74 -1.49 -7.95 -3.12
N LYS A 75 -1.57 -9.28 -3.07
CA LYS A 75 -1.67 -10.10 -4.28
C LYS A 75 -3.05 -10.04 -4.94
#